data_AF-A0A1G1YS61-F1
#
_entry.id   AF-A0A1G1YS61-F1
#
_cell.length_a   1.000
_cell.length_b   1.000
_cell.length_c   1.000
_cell.angle_alpha   90.00
_cell.angle_beta   90.00
_cell.angle_gamma   90.00
#
_symmetry.space_group_name_H-M   'P 1'
#
loop_
_entity.id
_entity.type
_entity.pdbx_description
1 polymer ?
#
loop_
_entity_poly.entity_id
_entity_poly.type
_entity_poly.pdbx_seq_one_letter_code
_entity_poly.pdbx_strand_id
1 'polypeptide(L)'
;MPIVGFWEPGYRCNGGTFFTNVILNQFGPDFAAIRSNPAAMTFIRELTVPSASYSRTICRLVGWNDDGSPGEPLARIAGIAHITGGGVWGKFGELLPKGIGARLDTMPNPALVLLQGQRLSWDLEGLRLTDHQAYGTLHGGCGMLLVCSTDDDAQTVIEEARHDGITAQVVGRTNEHTAQGEKLVIRSRFHDYDRPLNASELKKS
;
A
#
# COMPACT_ATOMS: atom_id res chain seq x y z
N MET A 1 15.30 -14.31 -0.27
CA MET A 1 13.96 -14.80 0.10
C MET A 1 12.90 -14.05 -0.70
N PRO A 2 11.89 -14.72 -1.28
CA PRO A 2 10.76 -14.05 -1.93
C PRO A 2 9.95 -13.20 -0.94
N ILE A 3 9.42 -12.09 -1.45
CA ILE A 3 8.57 -11.17 -0.68
C ILE A 3 7.19 -11.19 -1.32
N VAL A 4 6.18 -11.67 -0.59
CA VAL A 4 4.79 -11.65 -1.02
C VAL A 4 4.11 -10.39 -0.52
N GLY A 5 3.43 -9.68 -1.39
CA GLY A 5 2.62 -8.51 -1.05
C GLY A 5 1.13 -8.80 -1.18
N PHE A 6 0.36 -8.41 -0.17
CA PHE A 6 -1.11 -8.43 -0.24
C PHE A 6 -1.59 -7.07 -0.72
N TRP A 7 -2.28 -7.06 -1.86
CA TRP A 7 -2.79 -5.83 -2.45
C TRP A 7 -3.83 -5.17 -1.54
N GLU A 8 -3.82 -3.84 -1.53
CA GLU A 8 -4.76 -3.03 -0.76
C GLU A 8 -5.61 -2.17 -1.71
N PRO A 9 -6.95 -2.35 -1.70
CA PRO A 9 -7.87 -1.67 -2.63
C PRO A 9 -8.19 -0.22 -2.28
N GLY A 10 -8.06 0.19 -1.01
CA GLY A 10 -8.40 1.54 -0.53
C GLY A 10 -7.17 2.36 -0.16
N TYR A 11 -7.35 3.44 0.61
CA TYR A 11 -6.23 4.16 1.25
C TYR A 11 -5.93 3.66 2.68
N ARG A 12 -6.82 2.82 3.22
CA ARG A 12 -6.91 2.40 4.63
C ARG A 12 -7.28 3.53 5.60
N CYS A 13 -6.28 4.10 6.28
CA CYS A 13 -6.47 5.08 7.35
C CYS A 13 -5.22 5.97 7.59
N ASN A 14 -4.20 5.88 6.74
CA ASN A 14 -2.95 6.64 6.90
C ASN A 14 -2.89 7.77 5.86
N GLY A 15 -2.29 8.91 6.23
CA GLY A 15 -2.27 10.10 5.38
C GLY A 15 -3.58 10.91 5.42
N GLY A 16 -4.46 10.68 6.42
CA GLY A 16 -5.73 11.39 6.54
C GLY A 16 -5.60 12.92 6.51
N THR A 17 -4.63 13.49 7.23
CA THR A 17 -4.35 14.93 7.20
C THR A 17 -3.99 15.43 5.80
N PHE A 18 -3.17 14.66 5.06
CA PHE A 18 -2.82 14.99 3.69
C PHE A 18 -4.06 15.03 2.79
N PHE A 19 -4.89 13.97 2.83
CA PHE A 19 -6.09 13.92 2.01
C PHE A 19 -7.11 15.00 2.36
N THR A 20 -7.29 15.29 3.65
CA THR A 20 -8.12 16.41 4.10
C THR A 20 -7.64 17.73 3.51
N ASN A 21 -6.32 18.00 3.57
CA ASN A 21 -5.77 19.23 3.00
C ASN A 21 -5.92 19.28 1.47
N VAL A 22 -5.75 18.16 0.76
CA VAL A 22 -6.01 18.07 -0.69
C VAL A 22 -7.46 18.41 -0.99
N ILE A 23 -8.42 17.85 -0.24
CA ILE A 23 -9.85 18.11 -0.42
C ILE A 23 -10.15 19.60 -0.20
N LEU A 24 -9.68 20.18 0.90
CA LEU A 24 -9.96 21.58 1.24
C LEU A 24 -9.33 22.57 0.24
N ASN A 25 -8.16 22.25 -0.30
CA ASN A 25 -7.51 23.10 -1.29
C ASN A 25 -8.17 22.98 -2.67
N GLN A 26 -8.66 21.79 -3.05
CA GLN A 26 -9.28 21.58 -4.35
C GLN A 26 -10.74 22.03 -4.42
N PHE A 27 -11.50 21.83 -3.34
CA PHE A 27 -12.95 22.04 -3.33
C PHE A 27 -13.39 23.19 -2.41
N GLY A 28 -12.44 23.88 -1.79
CA GLY A 28 -12.68 24.94 -0.82
C GLY A 28 -12.98 24.42 0.59
N PRO A 29 -13.05 25.32 1.60
CA PRO A 29 -13.23 24.93 2.99
C PRO A 29 -14.69 24.76 3.43
N ASP A 30 -15.67 25.13 2.58
CA ASP A 30 -17.09 25.02 2.91
C ASP A 30 -17.60 23.58 2.76
N PHE A 31 -17.86 22.92 3.89
CA PHE A 31 -18.36 21.55 3.92
C PHE A 31 -19.72 21.36 3.23
N ALA A 32 -20.60 22.37 3.23
CA ALA A 32 -21.89 22.27 2.54
C ALA A 32 -21.68 22.26 1.02
N ALA A 33 -20.76 23.09 0.53
CA ALA A 33 -20.33 23.11 -0.87
C ALA A 33 -19.65 21.80 -1.26
N ILE A 34 -18.70 21.28 -0.46
CA ILE A 34 -18.04 19.98 -0.69
C ILE A 34 -19.09 18.86 -0.80
N ARG A 35 -20.03 18.80 0.14
CA ARG A 35 -21.05 17.74 0.18
C ARG A 35 -21.98 17.77 -1.03
N SER A 36 -22.18 18.96 -1.60
CA SER A 36 -23.01 19.17 -2.77
C SER A 36 -22.24 19.00 -4.09
N ASN A 37 -20.91 18.94 -4.04
CA ASN A 37 -20.04 18.75 -5.20
C ASN A 37 -19.87 17.24 -5.52
N PRO A 38 -20.38 16.76 -6.68
CA PRO A 38 -20.31 15.33 -7.01
C PRO A 38 -18.88 14.80 -7.16
N ALA A 39 -17.95 15.59 -7.71
CA ALA A 39 -16.56 15.17 -7.88
C ALA A 39 -15.84 15.02 -6.53
N ALA A 40 -16.06 15.96 -5.60
CA ALA A 40 -15.52 15.87 -4.24
C ALA A 40 -16.07 14.63 -3.52
N MET A 41 -17.38 14.39 -3.60
CA MET A 41 -18.01 13.25 -2.94
C MET A 41 -17.62 11.90 -3.55
N THR A 42 -17.36 11.81 -4.85
CA THR A 42 -16.81 10.59 -5.46
C THR A 42 -15.44 10.27 -4.87
N PHE A 43 -14.53 11.24 -4.86
CA PHE A 43 -13.19 11.05 -4.28
C PHE A 43 -13.24 10.70 -2.79
N ILE A 44 -14.09 11.38 -2.00
CA ILE A 44 -14.26 11.11 -0.56
C ILE A 44 -14.83 9.71 -0.30
N ARG A 45 -15.74 9.21 -1.15
CA ARG A 45 -16.30 7.86 -1.02
C ARG A 45 -15.26 6.79 -1.30
N GLU A 46 -14.42 6.99 -2.32
CA GLU A 46 -13.29 6.09 -2.60
C GLU A 46 -12.26 6.13 -1.47
N LEU A 47 -12.04 7.31 -0.87
CA LEU A 47 -11.18 7.44 0.28
C LEU A 47 -11.77 6.70 1.48
N THR A 48 -13.06 6.80 1.75
CA THR A 48 -13.65 6.21 2.96
C THR A 48 -13.97 4.71 2.85
N VAL A 49 -13.43 4.01 1.84
CA VAL A 49 -13.50 2.53 1.74
C VAL A 49 -12.81 1.91 2.98
N PRO A 50 -13.49 1.00 3.71
CA PRO A 50 -12.90 0.34 4.87
C PRO A 50 -11.60 -0.41 4.54
N SER A 51 -10.66 -0.41 5.49
CA SER A 51 -9.40 -1.12 5.33
C SER A 51 -9.60 -2.62 5.17
N ALA A 52 -8.87 -3.26 4.26
CA ALA A 52 -8.82 -4.72 4.22
C ALA A 52 -8.24 -5.29 5.52
N SER A 53 -8.89 -6.33 6.05
CA SER A 53 -8.38 -7.12 7.15
C SER A 53 -7.68 -8.37 6.62
N TYR A 54 -6.45 -8.58 7.05
CA TYR A 54 -5.65 -9.76 6.69
C TYR A 54 -5.53 -10.74 7.86
N SER A 55 -6.17 -10.45 9.01
CA SER A 55 -5.93 -11.17 10.26
C SER A 55 -6.21 -12.67 10.14
N ARG A 56 -7.35 -13.05 9.58
CA ARG A 56 -7.74 -14.46 9.41
C ARG A 56 -6.70 -15.24 8.62
N THR A 57 -6.28 -14.72 7.46
CA THR A 57 -5.29 -15.34 6.59
C THR A 57 -3.94 -15.46 7.29
N ILE A 58 -3.48 -14.40 7.95
CA ILE A 58 -2.20 -14.39 8.65
C ILE A 58 -2.19 -15.36 9.83
N CYS A 59 -3.26 -15.38 10.64
CA CYS A 59 -3.42 -16.32 11.75
C CYS A 59 -3.26 -17.76 11.24
N ARG A 60 -3.98 -18.13 10.18
CA ARG A 60 -3.88 -19.48 9.60
C ARG A 60 -2.48 -19.78 9.06
N LEU A 61 -1.88 -18.84 8.32
CA LEU A 61 -0.53 -18.99 7.77
C LEU A 61 0.54 -19.26 8.84
N VAL A 62 0.43 -18.58 9.99
CA VAL A 62 1.39 -18.70 11.11
C VAL A 62 0.97 -19.76 12.14
N GLY A 63 -0.03 -20.59 11.82
CA GLY A 63 -0.39 -21.77 12.61
C GLY A 63 -1.35 -21.51 13.75
N TRP A 64 -2.25 -20.52 13.67
CA TRP A 64 -3.37 -20.37 14.60
C TRP A 64 -4.64 -20.97 14.01
N ASN A 65 -5.33 -21.78 14.82
CA ASN A 65 -6.66 -22.30 14.50
C ASN A 65 -7.76 -21.25 14.77
N ASP A 66 -8.95 -21.46 14.23
CA ASP A 66 -10.10 -20.55 14.39
C ASP A 66 -10.58 -20.42 15.84
N ASP A 67 -10.32 -21.43 16.68
CA ASP A 67 -10.63 -21.41 18.12
C ASP A 67 -9.55 -20.70 18.96
N GLY A 68 -8.50 -20.18 18.32
CA GLY A 68 -7.38 -19.53 18.98
C GLY A 68 -6.36 -20.49 19.61
N SER A 69 -6.44 -21.79 19.33
CA SER A 69 -5.38 -22.73 19.72
C SER A 69 -4.20 -22.69 18.72
N PRO A 70 -2.97 -23.01 19.18
CA PRO A 70 -1.85 -23.17 18.28
C PRO A 70 -1.97 -24.47 17.46
N GLY A 71 -1.51 -24.41 16.23
CA GLY A 71 -1.35 -25.50 15.27
C GLY A 71 -0.05 -25.34 14.49
N GLU A 72 0.06 -26.06 13.38
CA GLU A 72 1.26 -26.02 12.53
C GLU A 72 1.17 -24.88 11.50
N PRO A 73 2.23 -24.06 11.31
CA PRO A 73 2.26 -23.05 10.26
C PRO A 73 2.14 -23.67 8.86
N LEU A 74 1.35 -23.05 7.99
CA LEU A 74 1.20 -23.49 6.60
C LEU A 74 2.42 -23.12 5.73
N ALA A 75 3.13 -22.05 6.11
CA ALA A 75 4.30 -21.56 5.38
C ALA A 75 5.35 -21.02 6.34
N ARG A 76 6.63 -21.16 5.99
CA ARG A 76 7.73 -20.54 6.73
C ARG A 76 7.89 -19.08 6.32
N ILE A 77 7.51 -18.20 7.24
CA ILE A 77 7.57 -16.75 7.06
C ILE A 77 8.60 -16.17 8.04
N ALA A 78 9.65 -15.56 7.49
CA ALA A 78 10.76 -14.98 8.25
C ALA A 78 10.44 -13.58 8.81
N GLY A 79 9.41 -12.92 8.27
CA GLY A 79 8.98 -11.61 8.73
C GLY A 79 7.71 -11.14 8.07
N ILE A 80 6.92 -10.36 8.80
CA ILE A 80 5.63 -9.82 8.35
C ILE A 80 5.62 -8.33 8.69
N ALA A 81 5.37 -7.48 7.69
CA ALA A 81 5.20 -6.04 7.87
C ALA A 81 3.78 -5.63 7.51
N HIS A 82 3.07 -5.05 8.49
CA HIS A 82 1.81 -4.35 8.26
C HIS A 82 2.08 -2.92 7.82
N ILE A 83 1.72 -2.60 6.57
CA ILE A 83 2.06 -1.32 5.97
C ILE A 83 1.03 -0.27 6.37
N THR A 84 1.43 0.60 7.29
CA THR A 84 0.61 1.65 7.92
C THR A 84 1.32 3.01 7.81
N GLY A 85 1.17 3.91 8.79
CA GLY A 85 1.93 5.17 8.82
C GLY A 85 3.43 4.90 8.85
N GLY A 86 4.20 5.67 8.07
CA GLY A 86 5.60 5.37 7.76
C GLY A 86 5.78 4.54 6.47
N GLY A 87 4.69 4.01 5.91
CA GLY A 87 4.65 3.32 4.62
C GLY A 87 5.61 2.13 4.55
N VAL A 88 6.04 1.83 3.33
CA VAL A 88 6.98 0.73 3.06
C VAL A 88 8.38 1.06 3.58
N TRP A 89 8.82 2.31 3.44
CA TRP A 89 10.15 2.73 3.93
C TRP A 89 10.33 2.50 5.43
N GLY A 90 9.34 2.88 6.24
CA GLY A 90 9.36 2.66 7.67
C GLY A 90 9.06 1.20 8.01
N LYS A 91 7.86 0.71 7.69
CA LYS A 91 7.37 -0.57 8.23
C LYS A 91 8.13 -1.78 7.71
N PHE A 92 8.44 -1.79 6.41
CA PHE A 92 9.21 -2.88 5.84
C PHE A 92 10.72 -2.69 6.00
N GLY A 93 11.20 -1.44 5.88
CA GLY A 93 12.62 -1.13 6.10
C GLY A 93 13.13 -1.45 7.51
N GLU A 94 12.31 -1.23 8.54
CA GLU A 94 12.62 -1.58 9.94
C GLU A 94 12.66 -3.09 10.19
N LEU A 95 11.83 -3.87 9.48
CA LEU A 95 11.77 -5.33 9.58
C LEU A 95 13.08 -5.98 9.10
N LEU A 96 13.76 -5.38 8.11
CA LEU A 96 14.97 -5.95 7.51
C LEU A 96 16.16 -5.89 8.48
N PRO A 97 16.79 -7.03 8.83
CA PRO A 97 17.93 -7.06 9.75
C PRO A 97 19.18 -6.43 9.13
N LYS A 98 20.20 -6.18 9.96
CA LYS A 98 21.50 -5.67 9.50
C LYS A 98 22.10 -6.60 8.45
N GLY A 99 22.62 -6.02 7.36
CA GLY A 99 23.23 -6.77 6.26
C GLY A 99 22.23 -7.36 5.27
N ILE A 100 20.93 -7.15 5.48
CA ILE A 100 19.88 -7.57 4.55
C ILE A 100 19.14 -6.35 4.02
N GLY A 101 19.00 -6.32 2.69
CA GLY A 101 18.20 -5.35 1.97
C GLY A 101 17.06 -6.04 1.22
N ALA A 102 16.31 -5.25 0.46
CA ALA A 102 15.30 -5.77 -0.45
C ALA A 102 15.13 -4.91 -1.69
N ARG A 103 14.72 -5.57 -2.78
CA ARG A 103 14.30 -4.92 -4.02
C ARG A 103 12.85 -5.32 -4.34
N LEU A 104 11.96 -4.33 -4.37
CA LEU A 104 10.55 -4.47 -4.71
C LEU A 104 10.31 -3.91 -6.12
N ASP A 105 10.44 -4.76 -7.13
CA ASP A 105 10.41 -4.39 -8.55
C ASP A 105 9.06 -4.65 -9.23
N THR A 106 8.21 -5.43 -8.58
CA THR A 106 6.94 -5.95 -9.09
C THR A 106 5.80 -5.63 -8.13
N MET A 107 5.89 -4.49 -7.43
CA MET A 107 4.77 -3.96 -6.66
C MET A 107 3.52 -3.84 -7.56
N PRO A 108 2.33 -4.16 -7.03
CA PRO A 108 1.09 -3.92 -7.74
C PRO A 108 0.83 -2.41 -7.85
N ASN A 109 -0.07 -2.03 -8.75
CA ASN A 109 -0.50 -0.64 -8.85
C ASN A 109 -1.16 -0.19 -7.53
N PRO A 110 -0.86 1.04 -7.05
CA PRO A 110 -1.57 1.61 -5.91
C PRO A 110 -3.07 1.64 -6.17
N ALA A 111 -3.86 1.63 -5.09
CA ALA A 111 -5.28 1.89 -5.19
C ALA A 111 -5.55 3.20 -5.96
N LEU A 112 -6.58 3.21 -6.79
CA LEU A 112 -6.91 4.35 -7.66
C LEU A 112 -7.03 5.66 -6.87
N VAL A 113 -7.60 5.60 -5.67
CA VAL A 113 -7.73 6.75 -4.77
C VAL A 113 -6.38 7.34 -4.34
N LEU A 114 -5.33 6.52 -4.20
CA LEU A 114 -3.98 7.02 -3.90
C LEU A 114 -3.37 7.73 -5.10
N LEU A 115 -3.54 7.18 -6.30
CA LEU A 115 -3.09 7.80 -7.54
C LEU A 115 -3.84 9.12 -7.79
N GLN A 116 -5.15 9.15 -7.52
CA GLN A 116 -5.94 10.37 -7.59
C GLN A 116 -5.50 11.40 -6.56
N GLY A 117 -5.21 10.99 -5.31
CA GLY A 117 -4.64 11.87 -4.29
C GLY A 117 -3.32 12.47 -4.71
N GLN A 118 -2.42 11.65 -5.27
CA GLN A 118 -1.16 12.12 -5.83
C GLN A 118 -1.39 13.19 -6.91
N ARG A 119 -2.27 12.90 -7.87
CA ARG A 119 -2.62 13.82 -8.95
C ARG A 119 -3.21 15.13 -8.45
N LEU A 120 -4.22 15.07 -7.58
CA LEU A 120 -4.88 16.26 -7.01
C LEU A 120 -3.94 17.10 -6.16
N SER A 121 -2.88 16.50 -5.61
CA SER A 121 -1.89 17.24 -4.83
C SER A 121 -0.81 17.91 -5.67
N TRP A 122 -0.68 17.58 -6.96
CA TRP A 122 0.53 17.83 -7.73
C TRP A 122 0.90 19.31 -7.87
N ASP A 123 -0.11 20.13 -8.16
CA ASP A 123 0.04 21.57 -8.35
C ASP A 123 -0.28 22.38 -7.09
N LEU A 124 -0.53 21.70 -5.95
CA LEU A 124 -0.81 22.35 -4.68
C LEU A 124 0.50 22.63 -3.93
N GLU A 125 0.77 23.91 -3.70
CA GLU A 125 1.95 24.35 -2.96
C GLU A 125 2.00 23.71 -1.55
N GLY A 126 3.15 23.13 -1.21
CA GLY A 126 3.35 22.45 0.08
C GLY A 126 2.62 21.11 0.24
N LEU A 127 1.84 20.65 -0.76
CA LEU A 127 1.09 19.40 -0.71
C LEU A 127 1.49 18.38 -1.77
N ARG A 128 2.34 18.72 -2.74
CA ARG A 128 2.78 17.77 -3.78
C ARG A 128 3.29 16.44 -3.20
N LEU A 129 2.57 15.36 -3.50
CA LEU A 129 2.92 14.00 -3.09
C LEU A 129 3.88 13.35 -4.10
N THR A 130 5.17 13.38 -3.81
CA THR A 130 6.16 12.61 -4.57
C THR A 130 6.06 11.11 -4.29
N ASP A 131 6.56 10.27 -5.20
CA ASP A 131 6.60 8.81 -5.02
C ASP A 131 7.31 8.40 -3.73
N HIS A 132 8.44 9.04 -3.43
CA HIS A 132 9.17 8.78 -2.19
C HIS A 132 8.31 9.08 -0.95
N GLN A 133 7.60 10.20 -0.93
CA GLN A 133 6.67 10.53 0.17
C GLN A 133 5.49 9.56 0.22
N ALA A 134 4.97 9.14 -0.94
CA ALA A 134 3.87 8.20 -1.03
C ALA A 134 4.25 6.85 -0.40
N TYR A 135 5.40 6.27 -0.76
CA TYR A 135 5.90 5.04 -0.13
C TYR A 135 6.37 5.22 1.33
N GLY A 136 6.51 6.46 1.82
CA GLY A 136 6.82 6.77 3.22
C GLY A 136 5.62 7.08 4.10
N THR A 137 4.42 7.19 3.52
CA THR A 137 3.21 7.59 4.25
C THR A 137 2.04 6.64 4.01
N LEU A 138 1.94 6.15 2.77
CA LEU A 138 0.88 5.29 2.26
C LEU A 138 1.44 3.87 2.02
N HIS A 139 0.55 2.94 1.69
CA HIS A 139 0.92 1.54 1.49
C HIS A 139 1.46 1.22 0.08
N GLY A 140 1.33 2.14 -0.87
CA GLY A 140 1.94 2.04 -2.20
C GLY A 140 1.56 0.79 -3.00
N GLY A 141 0.37 0.25 -2.74
CA GLY A 141 -0.18 -0.95 -3.40
C GLY A 141 -0.31 -2.16 -2.49
N CYS A 142 0.51 -2.30 -1.43
CA CYS A 142 0.47 -3.49 -0.56
C CYS A 142 0.17 -3.13 0.90
N GLY A 143 -0.95 -3.60 1.45
CA GLY A 143 -1.28 -3.40 2.86
C GLY A 143 -0.46 -4.28 3.81
N MET A 144 0.12 -5.38 3.30
CA MET A 144 1.02 -6.28 4.03
C MET A 144 2.14 -6.77 3.11
N LEU A 145 3.34 -6.98 3.68
CA LEU A 145 4.48 -7.62 3.03
C LEU A 145 5.00 -8.77 3.90
N LEU A 146 5.21 -9.94 3.30
CA LEU A 146 5.64 -11.16 3.97
C LEU A 146 6.94 -11.66 3.32
N VAL A 147 7.98 -11.88 4.13
CA VAL A 147 9.24 -12.48 3.69
C VAL A 147 9.14 -13.99 3.86
N CYS A 148 9.02 -14.73 2.77
CA CYS A 148 8.85 -16.19 2.79
C CYS A 148 10.20 -16.87 2.62
N SER A 149 10.44 -17.97 3.33
CA SER A 149 11.75 -18.65 3.31
C SER A 149 12.08 -19.22 1.93
N THR A 150 11.09 -19.80 1.23
CA THR A 150 11.22 -20.41 -0.09
C THR A 150 10.15 -19.92 -1.07
N ASP A 151 10.32 -20.24 -2.34
CA ASP A 151 9.32 -19.94 -3.37
C ASP A 151 8.05 -20.79 -3.19
N ASP A 152 8.16 -22.02 -2.67
CA ASP A 152 7.02 -22.86 -2.31
C ASP A 152 6.24 -22.26 -1.14
N ASP A 153 6.93 -21.77 -0.10
CA ASP A 153 6.29 -21.05 1.01
C ASP A 153 5.53 -19.80 0.48
N ALA A 154 6.12 -19.09 -0.49
CA ALA A 154 5.48 -17.95 -1.12
C ALA A 154 4.23 -18.34 -1.92
N GLN A 155 4.25 -19.48 -2.63
CA GLN A 155 3.07 -19.99 -3.32
C GLN A 155 1.95 -20.35 -2.33
N THR A 156 2.26 -21.05 -1.24
CA THR A 156 1.29 -21.34 -0.18
C THR A 156 0.64 -20.06 0.35
N VAL A 157 1.45 -19.02 0.63
CA VAL A 157 0.94 -17.71 1.08
C VAL A 157 -0.03 -17.09 0.06
N ILE A 158 0.30 -17.15 -1.24
CA ILE A 158 -0.56 -16.61 -2.30
C ILE A 158 -1.87 -17.39 -2.43
N GLU A 159 -1.82 -18.72 -2.32
CA GLU A 159 -2.99 -19.59 -2.41
C GLU A 159 -3.95 -19.38 -1.23
N GLU A 160 -3.41 -19.27 -0.03
CA GLU A 160 -4.19 -18.99 1.19
C GLU A 160 -4.79 -17.59 1.19
N ALA A 161 -4.05 -16.60 0.69
CA ALA A 161 -4.59 -15.25 0.49
C ALA A 161 -5.75 -15.27 -0.51
N ARG A 162 -5.59 -15.96 -1.64
CA ARG A 162 -6.64 -16.11 -2.67
C ARG A 162 -7.88 -16.80 -2.13
N HIS A 163 -7.74 -17.80 -1.25
CA HIS A 163 -8.88 -18.46 -0.60
C HIS A 163 -9.75 -17.47 0.18
N ASP A 164 -9.13 -16.47 0.82
CA ASP A 164 -9.83 -15.43 1.58
C ASP A 164 -10.19 -14.19 0.72
N GLY A 165 -10.06 -14.28 -0.61
CA GLY A 165 -10.37 -13.20 -1.54
C GLY A 165 -9.34 -12.07 -1.56
N ILE A 166 -8.14 -12.29 -1.02
CA ILE A 166 -7.03 -11.33 -1.01
C ILE A 166 -6.18 -11.54 -2.26
N THR A 167 -6.03 -10.50 -3.07
CA THR A 167 -5.08 -10.50 -4.18
C THR A 167 -3.65 -10.41 -3.64
N ALA A 168 -2.82 -11.40 -3.96
CA ALA A 168 -1.44 -11.47 -3.51
C ALA A 168 -0.49 -11.89 -4.64
N GLN A 169 0.74 -11.39 -4.61
CA GLN A 169 1.80 -11.81 -5.54
C GLN A 169 3.19 -11.65 -4.93
N VAL A 170 4.19 -12.31 -5.50
CA VAL A 170 5.58 -11.96 -5.23
C VAL A 170 5.84 -10.56 -5.79
N VAL A 171 6.29 -9.63 -4.94
CA VAL A 171 6.54 -8.22 -5.30
C VAL A 171 8.03 -7.87 -5.33
N GLY A 172 8.88 -8.81 -4.94
CA GLY A 172 10.31 -8.61 -4.87
C GLY A 172 11.04 -9.72 -4.13
N ARG A 173 12.32 -9.47 -3.83
CA ARG A 173 13.18 -10.39 -3.07
C ARG A 173 14.09 -9.63 -2.12
N THR A 174 14.44 -10.29 -1.01
CA THR A 174 15.55 -9.86 -0.16
C THR A 174 16.89 -10.13 -0.83
N ASN A 175 17.89 -9.32 -0.52
CA ASN A 175 19.26 -9.43 -1.00
C ASN A 175 20.25 -9.12 0.12
N GLU A 176 21.52 -9.48 -0.07
CA GLU A 176 22.60 -8.98 0.78
C GLU A 176 22.73 -7.46 0.62
N HIS A 177 22.97 -6.78 1.73
CA HIS A 177 23.13 -5.32 1.79
C HIS A 177 24.46 -4.98 2.44
N THR A 178 25.27 -4.18 1.75
CA THR A 178 26.50 -3.59 2.25
C THR A 178 26.27 -2.13 2.64
N ALA A 179 27.14 -1.57 3.49
CA ALA A 179 27.00 -0.20 3.98
C ALA A 179 26.98 0.87 2.86
N GLN A 180 27.44 0.54 1.66
CA GLN A 180 27.55 1.45 0.51
C GLN A 180 26.33 1.39 -0.43
N GLY A 181 25.39 0.45 -0.23
CA GLY A 181 24.20 0.29 -1.08
C GLY A 181 22.91 0.83 -0.44
N GLU A 182 21.85 0.95 -1.24
CA GLU A 182 20.51 1.25 -0.73
C GLU A 182 19.93 0.02 -0.02
N LYS A 183 19.43 0.20 1.21
CA LYS A 183 18.85 -0.90 2.00
C LYS A 183 17.55 -1.42 1.39
N LEU A 184 16.74 -0.52 0.84
CA LEU A 184 15.44 -0.86 0.26
C LEU A 184 15.26 -0.08 -1.04
N VAL A 185 15.03 -0.80 -2.13
CA VAL A 185 14.82 -0.22 -3.46
C VAL A 185 13.42 -0.60 -3.94
N ILE A 186 12.63 0.39 -4.34
CA ILE A 186 11.27 0.17 -4.87
C ILE A 186 11.21 0.73 -6.29
N ARG A 187 10.77 -0.09 -7.25
CA ARG A 187 10.32 0.42 -8.54
C ARG A 187 8.92 1.00 -8.34
N SER A 188 8.83 2.33 -8.37
CA SER A 188 7.58 3.02 -8.16
C SER A 188 6.51 2.61 -9.17
N ARG A 189 5.28 2.47 -8.67
CA ARG A 189 4.05 2.35 -9.46
C ARG A 189 3.12 3.55 -9.28
N PHE A 190 3.55 4.54 -8.51
CA PHE A 190 2.97 5.87 -8.59
C PHE A 190 3.38 6.51 -9.92
N HIS A 191 2.61 7.47 -10.42
CA HIS A 191 2.76 8.04 -11.77
C HIS A 191 2.60 7.10 -12.98
N ASP A 192 2.25 5.82 -12.82
CA ASP A 192 1.96 4.89 -13.93
C ASP A 192 0.55 5.19 -14.51
N TYR A 193 0.40 6.38 -15.13
CA TYR A 193 -0.84 6.86 -15.74
C TYR A 193 -0.91 6.44 -17.22
N ASP A 194 -1.38 5.24 -17.51
CA ASP A 194 -1.71 4.82 -18.90
C ASP A 194 -2.98 5.49 -19.46
N ARG A 195 -3.34 6.69 -18.99
CA ARG A 195 -4.49 7.44 -19.52
C ARG A 195 -4.21 8.95 -19.56
N PRO A 196 -4.18 9.59 -20.75
CA PRO A 196 -4.35 11.03 -20.82
C PRO A 196 -5.80 11.34 -20.41
N LEU A 197 -6.00 12.26 -19.48
CA LEU A 197 -7.33 12.81 -19.19
C LEU A 197 -7.39 14.24 -19.73
N ASN A 198 -8.32 14.42 -20.66
CA ASN A 198 -8.56 15.65 -21.40
C ASN A 198 -8.85 16.82 -20.45
N ALA A 199 -8.44 18.02 -20.86
CA ALA A 199 -8.60 19.28 -20.14
C ALA A 199 -10.05 19.63 -19.72
N SER A 200 -11.05 18.87 -20.15
CA SER A 200 -12.46 19.03 -19.80
C SER A 200 -12.84 18.54 -18.40
N GLU A 201 -11.98 17.83 -17.68
CA GLU A 201 -12.30 17.24 -16.36
C GLU A 201 -11.73 18.00 -15.16
N LEU A 202 -10.91 19.03 -15.38
CA LEU A 202 -10.30 19.85 -14.30
C LEU A 202 -10.85 21.27 -14.21
N LYS A 203 -11.94 21.58 -14.92
CA LYS A 203 -12.64 22.88 -14.79
C LYS A 203 -14.14 22.70 -14.84
N LYS A 204 -14.78 22.78 -13.68
CA LYS A 204 -16.00 23.59 -13.50
C LYS A 204 -15.91 24.30 -12.15
N SER A 205 -15.66 25.61 -12.28
CA SER A 205 -15.96 26.74 -11.39
C SER A 205 -16.54 26.42 -10.02
#